data_AF-A0A2M7RPR0-F1
#
_entry.id   AF-A0A2M7RPR0-F1
#
_cell.length_a   1.000
_cell.length_b   1.000
_cell.length_c   1.000
_cell.angle_alpha   90.00
_cell.angle_beta   90.00
_cell.angle_gamma   90.00
#
_symmetry.space_group_name_H-M   'P 1'
#
loop_
_entity.id
_entity.type
_entity.pdbx_description
1 polymer ?
#
loop_
_entity_poly.entity_id
_entity_poly.type
_entity_poly.pdbx_seq_one_letter_code
_entity_poly.pdbx_strand_id
1 'polypeptide(L)'
;NNLLRNVDLSKFYEHLLEDHSLRKKLDIKSKDTLTNKIYRGVKPHHSFHVFHIYKRTGNTETLHTLNTMNECRISWGQVKEIFPDKLIVQYNPLVIENEKVNLGPLINREVFYNLNDQGFLKPPATGDWVSIHWGWVCEKLTLRQKNNLEFWTNHHLNLLGKTYLN
;
A
#
# COMPACT_ATOMS: atom_id res chain seq x y z
N ASN A 1 -3.59 8.99 -13.04
CA ASN A 1 -4.31 10.26 -13.31
C ASN A 1 -3.58 11.38 -12.55
N ASN A 2 -3.88 12.66 -12.80
CA ASN A 2 -3.17 13.79 -12.17
C ASN A 2 -3.78 14.27 -10.83
N LEU A 3 -4.86 13.66 -10.35
CA LEU A 3 -5.63 14.12 -9.19
C LEU A 3 -4.77 14.21 -7.94
N LEU A 4 -3.88 13.24 -7.69
CA LEU A 4 -2.98 13.22 -6.54
C LEU A 4 -1.88 14.29 -6.60
N ARG A 5 -1.57 14.84 -7.79
CA ARG A 5 -0.55 15.88 -7.96
C ARG A 5 -1.06 17.25 -7.52
N ASN A 6 -2.36 17.49 -7.64
CA ASN A 6 -3.00 18.79 -7.41
C ASN A 6 -3.71 18.90 -6.06
N VAL A 7 -3.53 17.92 -5.17
CA VAL A 7 -4.11 17.98 -3.82
C VAL A 7 -3.45 19.08 -3.01
N ASP A 8 -4.29 20.02 -2.56
CA ASP A 8 -3.93 21.04 -1.57
C ASP A 8 -3.63 20.35 -0.23
N LEU A 9 -2.39 20.52 0.23
CA LEU A 9 -1.87 19.84 1.41
C LEU A 9 -2.51 20.35 2.70
N SER A 10 -2.95 21.62 2.76
CA SER A 10 -3.59 22.19 3.95
C SER A 10 -5.00 21.61 4.13
N LYS A 11 -5.79 21.58 3.05
CA LYS A 11 -7.13 20.98 3.05
C LYS A 11 -7.10 19.48 3.31
N PHE A 12 -6.09 18.79 2.79
CA PHE A 12 -5.89 17.37 3.08
C PHE A 12 -5.54 17.14 4.56
N TYR A 13 -4.71 18.01 5.15
CA TYR A 13 -4.36 17.96 6.56
C TYR A 13 -5.59 18.18 7.46
N GLU A 14 -6.38 19.21 7.17
CA GLU A 14 -7.63 19.50 7.89
C GLU A 14 -8.58 18.30 7.82
N HIS A 15 -8.81 17.74 6.63
CA HIS A 15 -9.66 16.58 6.45
C HIS A 15 -9.14 15.33 7.19
N LEU A 16 -7.83 15.06 7.19
CA LEU A 16 -7.24 13.95 7.95
C LEU A 16 -7.41 14.09 9.47
N LEU A 17 -7.44 15.32 9.99
CA LEU A 17 -7.61 15.56 11.42
C LEU A 17 -9.07 15.53 11.85
N GLU A 18 -9.97 15.97 10.97
CA GLU A 18 -11.40 16.03 11.21
C GLU A 18 -12.09 14.67 10.98
N ASP A 19 -11.68 13.93 9.95
CA ASP A 19 -12.25 12.64 9.60
C ASP A 19 -11.54 11.46 10.31
N HIS A 20 -12.28 10.38 10.57
CA HIS A 20 -11.81 9.17 11.26
C HIS A 20 -11.35 9.30 12.73
N SER A 21 -11.58 10.43 13.41
CA SER A 21 -11.17 10.64 14.81
C SER A 21 -9.66 10.46 15.04
N LEU A 22 -8.83 10.61 14.01
CA LEU A 22 -7.36 10.49 14.11
C LEU A 22 -6.80 11.48 15.15
N ARG A 23 -7.38 12.68 15.25
CA ARG A 23 -7.04 13.66 16.29
C ARG A 23 -7.23 13.13 17.72
N LYS A 24 -8.15 12.20 17.97
CA LYS A 24 -8.37 11.56 19.28
C LYS A 24 -7.46 10.35 19.50
N LYS A 25 -6.99 9.71 18.42
CA LYS A 25 -6.20 8.47 18.45
C LYS A 25 -4.68 8.69 18.43
N LEU A 26 -4.23 9.88 18.04
CA LEU A 26 -2.81 10.26 17.96
C LEU A 26 -2.40 11.12 19.17
N ASP A 27 -1.31 10.74 19.81
CA ASP A 27 -0.66 11.58 20.83
C ASP A 27 -0.01 12.83 20.18
N ILE A 28 0.42 13.79 21.01
CA ILE A 28 0.95 15.08 20.55
C ILE A 28 2.20 14.87 19.68
N LYS A 29 3.09 13.95 20.06
CA LYS A 29 4.33 13.65 19.33
C LYS A 29 4.06 13.02 17.95
N SER A 30 3.06 12.16 17.86
CA SER A 30 2.61 11.54 16.61
C SER A 30 1.92 12.53 15.70
N LYS A 31 1.17 13.50 16.26
CA LYS A 31 0.59 14.63 15.51
C LYS A 31 1.67 15.50 14.89
N ASP A 32 2.69 15.90 15.65
CA ASP A 32 3.79 16.72 15.13
C ASP A 32 4.59 15.99 14.05
N THR A 33 4.82 14.69 14.24
CA THR A 33 5.50 13.85 13.25
C THR A 33 4.68 13.71 11.96
N LEU A 34 3.36 13.48 12.07
CA LEU A 34 2.44 13.39 10.93
C LEU A 34 2.33 14.73 10.19
N THR A 35 2.22 15.82 10.93
CA THR A 35 2.18 17.20 10.42
C THR A 35 3.45 17.52 9.62
N ASN A 36 4.63 17.23 10.19
CA ASN A 36 5.91 17.40 9.50
C ASN A 36 6.03 16.54 8.23
N LYS A 37 5.49 15.31 8.22
CA LYS A 37 5.46 14.45 7.04
C LYS A 37 4.52 14.97 5.96
N ILE A 38 3.39 15.56 6.35
CA ILE A 38 2.44 16.19 5.43
C ILE A 38 3.05 17.41 4.73
N TYR A 39 3.81 18.23 5.46
CA TYR A 39 4.60 19.31 4.87
C TYR A 39 5.73 18.83 3.96
N ARG A 40 6.18 17.57 4.07
CA ARG A 40 7.16 16.95 3.16
C ARG A 40 6.54 16.36 1.87
N GLY A 41 5.24 16.58 1.64
CA GLY A 41 4.59 16.26 0.37
C GLY A 41 4.01 14.84 0.28
N VAL A 42 3.61 14.22 1.40
CA VAL A 42 2.76 13.01 1.32
C VAL A 42 1.45 13.31 0.61
N LYS A 43 0.87 12.32 -0.07
CA LYS A 43 -0.39 12.47 -0.83
C LYS A 43 -1.44 11.48 -0.32
N PRO A 44 -2.75 11.77 -0.46
CA PRO A 44 -3.86 10.88 -0.10
C PRO A 44 -3.90 9.63 -0.99
N HIS A 45 -2.95 8.74 -0.78
CA HIS A 45 -2.84 7.46 -1.46
C HIS A 45 -2.84 6.36 -0.41
N HIS A 46 -3.38 5.18 -0.73
CA HIS A 46 -3.48 4.09 0.25
C HIS A 46 -2.14 3.73 0.89
N SER A 47 -1.04 3.80 0.14
CA SER A 47 0.31 3.58 0.67
C SER A 47 0.73 4.60 1.74
N PHE A 48 0.23 5.85 1.71
CA PHE A 48 0.46 6.80 2.79
C PHE A 48 -0.19 6.31 4.08
N HIS A 49 -1.46 5.91 4.01
CA HIS A 49 -2.18 5.35 5.17
C HIS A 49 -1.42 4.15 5.75
N VAL A 50 -1.04 3.19 4.90
CA VAL A 50 -0.37 1.95 5.33
C VAL A 50 1.00 2.18 5.95
N PHE A 51 1.81 3.11 5.43
CA PHE A 51 3.20 3.31 5.90
C PHE A 51 3.33 4.35 7.01
N HIS A 52 2.47 5.37 7.03
CA HIS A 52 2.64 6.52 7.92
C HIS A 52 1.61 6.60 9.05
N ILE A 53 0.54 5.81 8.98
CA ILE A 53 -0.43 5.69 10.07
C ILE A 53 -0.15 4.37 10.79
N TYR A 54 0.65 4.43 11.85
CA TYR A 54 1.21 3.30 12.60
C TYR A 54 0.18 2.46 13.37
N LYS A 55 -1.09 2.89 13.40
CA LYS A 55 -2.23 2.14 13.96
C LYS A 55 -3.21 1.80 12.85
N ARG A 56 -3.57 0.51 12.73
CA ARG A 56 -4.71 0.12 11.90
C ARG A 56 -5.97 0.81 12.42
N THR A 57 -6.66 1.57 11.56
CA THR A 57 -7.98 2.09 11.88
C THR A 57 -9.03 0.99 11.60
N GLY A 58 -9.43 0.25 12.63
CA GLY A 58 -10.43 -0.83 12.60
C GLY A 58 -10.82 -1.28 14.03
N ASN A 59 -11.51 -2.42 14.18
CA ASN A 59 -12.01 -2.90 15.49
C ASN A 59 -10.91 -3.37 16.48
N THR A 60 -9.65 -3.47 16.06
CA THR A 60 -8.53 -3.86 16.92
C THR A 60 -7.35 -2.91 16.75
N GLU A 61 -6.88 -2.31 17.85
CA GLU A 61 -5.67 -1.49 17.87
C GLU A 61 -4.42 -2.39 17.83
N THR A 62 -4.04 -2.82 16.62
CA THR A 62 -2.81 -3.60 16.41
C THR A 62 -1.75 -2.75 15.69
N LEU A 63 -0.51 -2.86 16.16
CA LEU A 63 0.63 -2.20 15.54
C LEU A 63 0.89 -2.80 14.15
N HIS A 64 1.25 -1.96 13.18
CA HIS A 64 1.68 -2.43 11.88
C HIS A 64 3.04 -3.15 11.97
N THR A 65 3.06 -4.45 11.69
CA THR A 65 4.30 -5.19 11.39
C THR A 65 4.69 -5.01 9.92
N LEU A 66 5.94 -5.32 9.56
CA LEU A 66 6.36 -5.33 8.14
C LEU A 66 5.46 -6.23 7.28
N ASN A 67 5.09 -7.40 7.81
CA ASN A 67 4.18 -8.32 7.13
C ASN A 67 2.81 -7.68 6.91
N THR A 68 2.22 -7.09 7.95
CA THR A 68 0.92 -6.40 7.85
C THR A 68 0.98 -5.23 6.86
N MET A 69 2.07 -4.45 6.83
CA MET A 69 2.25 -3.40 5.81
C MET A 69 2.35 -3.97 4.41
N ASN A 70 3.04 -5.10 4.22
CA ASN A 70 3.18 -5.74 2.93
C ASN A 70 1.84 -6.30 2.42
N GLU A 71 1.01 -6.83 3.32
CA GLU A 71 -0.32 -7.34 2.98
C GLU A 71 -1.35 -6.23 2.75
N CYS A 72 -1.28 -5.15 3.53
CA CYS A 72 -2.27 -4.08 3.48
C CYS A 72 -1.99 -3.04 2.38
N ARG A 73 -0.75 -2.88 1.92
CA ARG A 73 -0.51 -2.03 0.74
C ARG A 73 -1.14 -2.68 -0.48
N ILE A 74 -1.69 -1.86 -1.37
CA ILE A 74 -2.05 -2.34 -2.70
C ILE A 74 -0.73 -2.49 -3.45
N SER A 75 -0.31 -3.74 -3.63
CA SER A 75 0.89 -4.10 -4.37
C SER A 75 0.53 -4.48 -5.82
N TRP A 76 1.54 -4.82 -6.62
CA TRP A 76 1.34 -5.30 -7.98
C TRP A 76 2.25 -6.50 -8.24
N GLY A 77 1.81 -7.40 -9.11
CA GLY A 77 2.59 -8.55 -9.56
C GLY A 77 2.32 -8.88 -11.01
N GLN A 78 3.29 -9.48 -11.68
CA GLN A 78 3.12 -10.01 -13.04
C GLN A 78 2.72 -11.49 -12.95
N VAL A 79 1.63 -11.86 -13.61
CA VAL A 79 1.15 -13.26 -13.66
C VAL A 79 2.17 -14.13 -14.37
N LYS A 80 2.58 -15.22 -13.73
CA LYS A 80 3.49 -16.23 -14.28
C LYS A 80 2.74 -17.51 -14.60
N GLU A 81 1.92 -17.99 -13.67
CA GLU A 81 1.13 -19.21 -13.82
C GLU A 81 -0.29 -18.99 -13.33
N ILE A 82 -1.23 -19.71 -13.94
CA ILE A 82 -2.67 -19.61 -13.67
C ILE A 82 -3.18 -21.00 -13.31
N PHE A 83 -3.86 -21.08 -12.17
CA PHE A 83 -4.59 -22.25 -11.68
C PHE A 83 -6.08 -21.89 -11.56
N PRO A 84 -7.00 -22.84 -11.29
CA PRO A 84 -8.44 -22.54 -11.25
C PRO A 84 -8.88 -21.47 -10.24
N ASP A 85 -8.25 -21.42 -9.06
CA ASP A 85 -8.60 -20.58 -7.91
C ASP A 85 -7.52 -19.54 -7.54
N LYS A 86 -6.29 -19.76 -8.03
CA LYS A 86 -5.09 -19.00 -7.66
C LYS A 86 -4.17 -18.68 -8.83
N LEU A 87 -3.33 -17.67 -8.65
CA LEU A 87 -2.25 -17.31 -9.56
C LEU A 87 -0.91 -17.41 -8.85
N ILE A 88 0.13 -17.71 -9.61
CA ILE A 88 1.50 -17.42 -9.21
C ILE A 88 1.90 -16.11 -9.88
N VAL A 89 2.23 -15.11 -9.07
CA VAL A 89 2.67 -13.79 -9.51
C VAL A 89 4.10 -13.55 -9.08
N GLN A 90 4.86 -12.84 -9.91
CA GLN A 90 6.16 -12.31 -9.52
C GLN A 90 5.97 -10.87 -9.02
N TYR A 91 6.37 -10.60 -7.78
CA TYR A 91 6.16 -9.31 -7.13
C TYR A 91 7.33 -8.92 -6.21
N ASN A 92 7.45 -7.63 -5.87
CA ASN A 92 8.41 -7.14 -4.89
C ASN A 92 7.76 -7.09 -3.51
N PRO A 93 8.22 -7.85 -2.49
CA PRO A 93 7.74 -7.73 -1.12
C PRO A 93 8.31 -6.49 -0.43
N LEU A 94 7.83 -6.14 0.76
CA LEU A 94 8.55 -5.20 1.63
C LEU A 94 9.64 -5.92 2.41
N VAL A 95 10.80 -5.30 2.51
CA VAL A 95 11.96 -5.76 3.30
C VAL A 95 12.48 -4.63 4.17
N ILE A 96 13.20 -4.97 5.24
CA ILE A 96 13.96 -3.99 6.02
C ILE A 96 15.43 -4.15 5.64
N GLU A 97 16.01 -3.09 5.09
CA GLU A 97 17.43 -3.02 4.76
C GLU A 97 18.00 -1.72 5.29
N ASN A 98 19.10 -1.78 6.04
CA ASN A 98 19.74 -0.61 6.66
C ASN A 98 18.76 0.26 7.47
N GLU A 99 17.92 -0.39 8.30
CA GLU A 99 16.89 0.27 9.13
C GLU A 99 15.82 1.02 8.31
N LYS A 100 15.66 0.72 7.02
CA LYS A 100 14.64 1.34 6.16
C LYS A 100 13.76 0.27 5.54
N VAL A 101 12.48 0.59 5.40
CA VAL A 101 11.53 -0.27 4.68
C VAL A 101 11.64 0.03 3.19
N ASN A 102 11.95 -1.00 2.39
CA ASN A 102 12.12 -0.90 0.94
C ASN A 102 11.30 -1.98 0.22
N LEU A 103 11.18 -1.85 -1.11
CA LEU A 103 10.78 -2.97 -1.96
C LEU A 103 11.96 -3.91 -2.13
N GLY A 104 11.78 -5.17 -1.75
CA GLY A 104 12.77 -6.23 -1.87
C GLY A 104 12.86 -6.81 -3.29
N PRO A 105 13.70 -7.84 -3.49
CA PRO A 105 13.85 -8.50 -4.78
C PRO A 105 12.54 -9.16 -5.23
N LEU A 106 12.40 -9.36 -6.55
CA LEU A 106 11.26 -10.06 -7.12
C LEU A 106 11.22 -11.51 -6.62
N ILE A 107 10.09 -11.92 -6.06
CA ILE A 107 9.83 -13.31 -5.66
C ILE A 107 8.50 -13.79 -6.27
N ASN A 108 8.37 -15.09 -6.41
CA ASN A 108 7.08 -15.70 -6.73
C ASN A 108 6.20 -15.75 -5.48
N ARG A 109 4.91 -15.45 -5.66
CA ARG A 109 3.90 -15.50 -4.61
C ARG A 109 2.61 -16.06 -5.16
N GLU A 110 1.99 -16.91 -4.35
CA GLU A 110 0.63 -17.36 -4.59
C GLU A 110 -0.38 -16.29 -4.14
N VAL A 111 -1.37 -16.03 -4.98
CA VAL A 111 -2.48 -15.10 -4.71
C VAL A 111 -3.79 -15.70 -5.18
N PHE A 112 -4.86 -15.44 -4.44
CA PHE A 112 -6.21 -15.85 -4.81
C PHE A 112 -6.82 -14.86 -5.81
N TYR A 113 -7.56 -15.34 -6.79
CA TYR A 113 -8.25 -14.47 -7.76
C TYR A 113 -9.68 -14.92 -8.08
N ASN A 114 -10.05 -16.13 -7.67
CA ASN A 114 -11.37 -16.70 -7.87
C ASN A 114 -11.79 -17.45 -6.60
N LEU A 115 -13.06 -17.34 -6.23
CA LEU A 115 -13.68 -18.13 -5.17
C LEU A 115 -14.96 -18.73 -5.75
N ASN A 116 -15.00 -20.05 -5.92
CA ASN A 116 -16.18 -20.80 -6.38
C ASN A 116 -16.79 -20.28 -7.70
N ASP A 117 -15.95 -20.03 -8.71
CA ASP A 117 -16.33 -19.53 -10.04
C ASP A 117 -17.05 -18.16 -10.05
N GLN A 118 -16.99 -17.44 -8.93
CA GLN A 118 -17.47 -16.06 -8.79
C GLN A 118 -16.32 -15.05 -8.79
N GLY A 119 -15.29 -15.32 -9.59
CA GLY A 119 -14.16 -14.41 -9.78
C GLY A 119 -14.64 -13.04 -10.28
N PHE A 120 -14.21 -11.97 -9.62
CA PHE A 120 -14.63 -10.59 -9.91
C PHE A 120 -14.04 -10.02 -11.21
N LEU A 121 -13.27 -10.79 -11.96
CA LEU A 121 -12.51 -10.35 -13.14
C LEU A 121 -12.57 -11.40 -14.25
N LYS A 122 -12.49 -10.94 -15.51
CA LYS A 122 -12.07 -11.83 -16.60
C LYS A 122 -10.71 -12.45 -16.21
N PRO A 123 -10.50 -13.77 -16.43
CA PRO A 123 -9.26 -14.42 -16.07
C PRO A 123 -8.06 -13.68 -16.66
N PRO A 124 -7.07 -13.27 -15.86
CA PRO A 124 -5.86 -12.66 -16.40
C PRO A 124 -5.07 -13.71 -17.19
N ALA A 125 -4.26 -13.25 -18.13
CA ALA A 125 -3.32 -14.08 -18.88
C ALA A 125 -1.91 -14.00 -18.27
N THR A 126 -1.08 -15.01 -18.52
CA THR A 126 0.35 -14.94 -18.21
C THR A 126 0.98 -13.70 -18.85
N GLY A 127 1.76 -12.95 -18.06
CA GLY A 127 2.36 -11.69 -18.47
C GLY A 127 1.55 -10.44 -18.09
N ASP A 128 0.27 -10.59 -17.74
CA ASP A 128 -0.55 -9.48 -17.26
C ASP A 128 -0.04 -8.95 -15.91
N TRP A 129 -0.23 -7.65 -15.69
CA TRP A 129 -0.05 -7.04 -14.37
C TRP A 129 -1.36 -7.04 -13.61
N VAL A 130 -1.32 -7.38 -12.33
CA VAL A 130 -2.48 -7.36 -11.44
C VAL A 130 -2.15 -6.59 -10.16
N SER A 131 -3.15 -5.96 -9.55
CA SER A 131 -3.03 -5.41 -8.19
C SER A 131 -3.39 -6.46 -7.15
N ILE A 132 -2.76 -6.40 -5.99
CA ILE A 132 -2.89 -7.39 -4.92
C ILE A 132 -3.07 -6.68 -3.57
N HIS A 133 -4.06 -7.13 -2.79
CA HIS A 133 -4.32 -6.66 -1.42
C HIS A 133 -4.73 -7.86 -0.55
N TRP A 134 -4.04 -8.08 0.57
CA TRP A 134 -4.23 -9.24 1.47
C TRP A 134 -4.13 -10.61 0.78
N GLY A 135 -3.25 -10.73 -0.22
CA GLY A 135 -3.10 -11.96 -1.01
C GLY A 135 -4.21 -12.22 -2.03
N TRP A 136 -5.10 -11.25 -2.25
CA TRP A 136 -6.15 -11.31 -3.27
C TRP A 136 -5.85 -10.40 -4.44
N VAL A 137 -6.08 -10.90 -5.65
CA VAL A 137 -6.10 -10.09 -6.88
C VAL A 137 -7.33 -9.19 -6.86
N CYS A 138 -7.14 -7.90 -7.08
CA CYS A 138 -8.24 -6.93 -7.08
C CYS A 138 -8.61 -6.46 -8.50
N GLU A 139 -7.62 -6.19 -9.35
CA GLU A 139 -7.85 -5.76 -10.74
C GLU A 139 -6.67 -6.11 -11.65
N LYS A 140 -6.95 -6.25 -12.96
CA LYS A 140 -5.91 -6.22 -14.00
C LYS A 140 -5.46 -4.77 -14.22
N LEU A 141 -4.16 -4.56 -14.24
CA LEU A 141 -3.53 -3.26 -14.38
C LEU A 141 -3.03 -3.05 -15.80
N THR A 142 -3.31 -1.86 -16.34
CA THR A 142 -2.51 -1.31 -17.44
C THR A 142 -1.10 -0.95 -16.95
N LEU A 143 -0.13 -0.88 -17.86
CA LEU A 143 1.23 -0.44 -17.52
C LEU A 143 1.24 0.95 -16.86
N ARG A 144 0.35 1.86 -17.30
CA ARG A 144 0.20 3.19 -16.71
C ARG A 144 -0.29 3.12 -15.25
N GLN A 145 -1.24 2.26 -14.93
CA GLN A 145 -1.72 2.09 -13.55
C GLN A 145 -0.64 1.48 -12.66
N LYS A 146 0.02 0.41 -13.13
CA LYS A 146 1.16 -0.22 -12.45
C LYS A 146 2.27 0.80 -12.15
N ASN A 147 2.68 1.60 -13.14
CA ASN A 147 3.72 2.61 -12.95
C ASN A 147 3.31 3.72 -11.97
N ASN A 148 2.02 4.11 -11.93
CA ASN A 148 1.55 5.07 -10.93
C ASN A 148 1.59 4.46 -9.52
N LEU A 149 1.18 3.20 -9.38
CA LEU A 149 1.19 2.50 -8.10
C LEU A 149 2.63 2.40 -7.58
N GLU A 150 3.56 2.02 -8.45
CA GLU A 150 4.99 1.99 -8.17
C GLU A 150 5.56 3.34 -7.76
N PHE A 151 5.24 4.40 -8.50
CA PHE A 151 5.67 5.76 -8.19
C PHE A 151 5.22 6.19 -6.79
N TRP A 152 3.94 6.00 -6.46
CA TRP A 152 3.40 6.44 -5.16
C TRP A 152 3.84 5.56 -4.00
N THR A 153 4.01 4.26 -4.21
CA THR A 153 4.59 3.37 -3.20
C THR A 153 6.02 3.81 -2.87
N ASN A 154 6.88 4.01 -3.87
CA ASN A 154 8.26 4.47 -3.65
C ASN A 154 8.31 5.88 -3.03
N HIS A 155 7.46 6.80 -3.47
CA HIS A 155 7.35 8.15 -2.87
C HIS A 155 7.10 8.07 -1.36
N HIS A 156 6.13 7.26 -0.93
CA HIS A 156 5.79 7.15 0.48
C HIS A 156 6.80 6.34 1.30
N LEU A 157 7.46 5.33 0.72
CA LEU A 157 8.58 4.62 1.37
C LEU A 157 9.76 5.57 1.60
N ASN A 158 10.14 6.37 0.60
CA ASN A 158 11.23 7.34 0.72
C ASN A 158 10.96 8.39 1.82
N LEU A 159 9.70 8.78 2.01
CA LEU A 159 9.29 9.71 3.07
C LEU A 159 9.22 9.07 4.47
N LEU A 160 9.19 7.74 4.57
CA LEU A 160 9.12 7.04 5.86
C LEU A 160 10.38 7.27 6.70
N GLY A 161 11.54 7.38 6.05
CA GLY A 161 12.84 7.55 6.71
C GLY A 161 13.36 6.25 7.31
N LYS A 162 14.19 6.35 8.36
CA LYS A 162 14.59 5.18 9.16
C LYS A 162 13.42 4.71 10.01
N THR A 163 13.14 3.42 9.99
CA THR A 163 12.06 2.81 10.77
C THR A 163 12.66 1.90 11.83
N TYR A 164 12.41 2.22 13.09
CA TYR A 164 12.64 1.32 14.22
C TYR A 164 11.37 0.52 14.43
N LEU A 165 11.18 -0.54 13.64
CA LEU A 165 10.15 -1.54 13.93
C LEU A 165 10.74 -2.44 15.01
N ASN A 166 10.36 -2.20 16.26
CA ASN A 166 10.66 -3.09 17.39
C ASN A 166 9.88 -4.40 17.25
#